data_AF-A0A834Y6V9-F1
#
_entry.id   AF-A0A834Y6V9-F1
#
_cell.length_a   1.000
_cell.length_b   1.000
_cell.length_c   1.000
_cell.angle_alpha   90.00
_cell.angle_beta   90.00
_cell.angle_gamma   90.00
#
_symmetry.space_group_name_H-M   'P 1'
#
loop_
_entity.id
_entity.type
_entity.pdbx_description
1 polymer ?
#
loop_
_entity_poly.entity_id
_entity_poly.type
_entity_poly.pdbx_seq_one_letter_code
_entity_poly.pdbx_strand_id
1 'polypeptide(L)'
;MGNGKYARKKTVQSHGMKKGCKSKRKTKDLDEIDVDLEQKNVTKLINQPIDLDKPGAAQFYCLHCARYFINDRALTDHFRTKVHKRRLKALEQQPYSIAESERAASHGNWVVAGKRKIQTITPVSFKGRNIYQEFKDATAMQVEA
;
A
#
# COMPACT_ATOMS: atom_id res chain seq x y z
N MET A 1 -62.11 -4.53 -3.44
CA MET A 1 -61.43 -5.76 -2.98
C MET A 1 -59.97 -5.63 -3.38
N GLY A 2 -59.08 -5.04 -2.58
CA GLY A 2 -58.49 -5.66 -1.40
C GLY A 2 -57.08 -6.12 -1.76
N ASN A 3 -56.15 -5.18 -1.99
CA ASN A 3 -54.74 -5.51 -2.23
C ASN A 3 -54.20 -6.29 -1.03
N GLY A 4 -53.96 -7.58 -1.23
CA GLY A 4 -53.64 -8.56 -0.19
C GLY A 4 -52.43 -8.12 0.66
N LYS A 5 -52.52 -8.43 1.95
CA LYS A 5 -51.67 -8.00 3.07
C LYS A 5 -50.22 -8.52 3.03
N TYR A 6 -49.72 -8.91 1.85
CA TYR A 6 -48.37 -9.46 1.66
C TYR A 6 -47.66 -8.81 0.46
N ALA A 7 -47.73 -7.49 0.33
CA ALA A 7 -46.81 -6.78 -0.55
C ALA A 7 -45.39 -6.88 0.04
N ARG A 8 -44.56 -7.77 -0.52
CA ARG A 8 -43.14 -7.91 -0.16
C ARG A 8 -42.51 -6.50 -0.26
N LYS A 9 -41.96 -6.00 0.86
CA LYS A 9 -41.30 -4.68 0.93
C LYS A 9 -40.36 -4.56 -0.27
N LYS A 10 -40.58 -3.59 -1.17
CA LYS A 10 -39.70 -3.36 -2.34
C LYS A 10 -38.29 -3.12 -1.81
N THR A 11 -37.46 -4.14 -1.78
CA THR A 11 -36.02 -3.97 -1.59
C THR A 11 -35.52 -3.34 -2.87
N VAL A 12 -35.26 -2.03 -2.83
CA VAL A 12 -34.60 -1.34 -3.93
C VAL A 12 -33.23 -2.00 -4.04
N GLN A 13 -33.05 -2.88 -5.02
CA GLN A 13 -31.73 -3.41 -5.35
C GLN A 13 -30.90 -2.24 -5.89
N SER A 14 -30.20 -1.57 -4.97
CA SER A 14 -29.18 -0.60 -5.34
C SER A 14 -28.14 -1.36 -6.17
N HIS A 15 -28.11 -1.14 -7.48
CA HIS A 15 -27.01 -1.55 -8.35
C HIS A 15 -25.72 -0.85 -7.90
N GLY A 16 -25.10 -1.41 -6.86
CA GLY A 16 -24.27 -0.70 -5.87
C GLY A 16 -22.79 -0.59 -6.19
N MET A 17 -22.35 -1.06 -7.36
CA MET A 17 -20.93 -1.05 -7.71
C MET A 17 -20.42 0.35 -8.12
N LYS A 18 -21.33 1.23 -8.55
CA LYS A 18 -20.98 2.51 -9.20
C LYS A 18 -20.37 3.56 -8.26
N LYS A 19 -20.46 3.42 -6.93
CA LYS A 19 -20.03 4.45 -5.98
C LYS A 19 -18.55 4.35 -5.58
N GLY A 20 -18.01 3.13 -5.51
CA GLY A 20 -16.63 2.85 -5.10
C GLY A 20 -15.61 3.05 -6.22
N CYS A 21 -15.99 2.75 -7.46
CA CYS A 21 -15.12 2.89 -8.64
C CYS A 21 -15.04 4.34 -9.18
N LYS A 22 -15.70 5.32 -8.54
CA LYS A 22 -15.64 6.71 -9.00
C LYS A 22 -14.25 7.31 -8.74
N SER A 23 -13.77 8.12 -9.68
CA SER A 23 -12.48 8.83 -9.58
C SER A 23 -12.29 9.53 -8.23
N LYS A 24 -13.32 10.23 -7.74
CA LYS A 24 -13.27 10.95 -6.44
C LYS A 24 -13.08 10.08 -5.19
N ARG A 25 -13.15 8.75 -5.30
CA ARG A 25 -12.93 7.79 -4.20
C ARG A 25 -11.91 6.71 -4.59
N LYS A 26 -11.14 6.94 -5.65
CA LYS A 26 -10.16 5.99 -6.13
C LYS A 26 -9.00 5.92 -5.14
N THR A 27 -8.61 4.71 -4.78
CA THR A 27 -7.41 4.43 -3.99
C THR A 27 -6.21 4.28 -4.91
N LYS A 28 -5.00 4.40 -4.37
CA LYS A 28 -3.77 4.14 -5.13
C LYS A 28 -3.79 2.74 -5.78
N ASP A 29 -3.35 2.70 -7.02
CA ASP A 29 -3.23 1.48 -7.81
C ASP A 29 -1.96 0.69 -7.41
N LEU A 30 -1.77 -0.52 -7.95
CA LEU A 30 -0.68 -1.41 -7.54
C LEU A 30 0.70 -0.94 -8.03
N ASP A 31 0.75 -0.43 -9.25
CA ASP A 31 1.90 0.18 -9.91
C ASP A 31 2.37 1.45 -9.20
N GLU A 32 1.45 2.32 -8.79
CA GLU A 32 1.78 3.52 -7.99
C GLU A 32 2.42 3.13 -6.65
N ILE A 33 1.93 2.06 -6.01
CA ILE A 33 2.46 1.58 -4.73
C ILE A 33 3.84 0.94 -4.90
N ASP A 34 4.10 0.34 -6.05
CA ASP A 34 5.42 -0.20 -6.36
C ASP A 34 6.48 0.90 -6.46
N VAL A 35 6.13 2.06 -7.04
CA VAL A 35 7.00 3.25 -7.02
C VAL A 35 7.22 3.75 -5.59
N ASP A 36 6.18 3.73 -4.75
CA ASP A 36 6.28 4.10 -3.34
C ASP A 36 7.18 3.11 -2.53
N LEU A 37 7.32 1.86 -2.98
CA LEU A 37 8.17 0.85 -2.34
C LEU A 37 9.67 1.04 -2.61
N GLU A 38 10.04 1.95 -3.52
CA GLU A 38 11.44 2.31 -3.71
C GLU A 38 12.02 2.93 -2.43
N GLN A 39 13.27 2.56 -2.10
CA GLN A 39 13.90 2.93 -0.82
C GLN A 39 13.87 4.43 -0.52
N LYS A 40 14.02 5.27 -1.55
CA LYS A 40 14.00 6.74 -1.43
C LYS A 40 12.63 7.28 -1.04
N ASN A 41 11.56 6.62 -1.47
CA ASN A 41 10.18 7.03 -1.21
C ASN A 41 9.71 6.45 0.12
N VAL A 42 10.10 5.21 0.43
CA VAL A 42 9.82 4.54 1.71
C VAL A 42 10.27 5.40 2.90
N THR A 43 11.50 5.91 2.87
CA THR A 43 12.02 6.73 3.98
C THR A 43 11.23 8.01 4.19
N LYS A 44 10.83 8.68 3.10
CA LYS A 44 10.02 9.89 3.14
C LYS A 44 8.59 9.62 3.63
N LEU A 45 7.99 8.51 3.19
CA LEU A 45 6.61 8.17 3.53
C LEU A 45 6.48 7.60 4.94
N ILE A 46 7.52 6.99 5.51
CA ILE A 46 7.55 6.57 6.91
C ILE A 46 7.79 7.78 7.82
N ASN A 47 8.72 8.66 7.45
CA ASN A 47 9.07 9.84 8.23
C ASN A 47 8.31 11.08 7.72
N GLN A 48 6.98 11.00 7.65
CA GLN A 48 6.15 12.13 7.24
C GLN A 48 6.12 13.22 8.33
N PRO A 49 6.06 14.50 7.94
CA PRO A 49 5.80 15.57 8.89
C PRO A 49 4.41 15.40 9.52
N ILE A 50 4.26 15.96 10.71
CA ILE A 50 3.00 15.94 11.47
C ILE A 50 1.95 16.73 10.68
N ASP A 51 0.87 16.06 10.28
CA ASP A 51 -0.24 16.64 9.52
C ASP A 51 -1.57 16.37 10.23
N LEU A 52 -2.23 17.43 10.69
CA LEU A 52 -3.41 17.37 11.55
C LEU A 52 -4.69 16.99 10.79
N ASP A 53 -4.72 17.15 9.46
CA ASP A 53 -5.90 16.82 8.66
C ASP A 53 -6.05 15.30 8.45
N LYS A 54 -4.96 14.56 8.68
CA LYS A 54 -4.90 13.10 8.51
C LYS A 54 -5.05 12.39 9.85
N PRO A 55 -5.65 11.19 9.87
CA PRO A 55 -5.79 10.42 11.11
C PRO A 55 -4.41 10.05 11.64
N GLY A 56 -4.25 10.11 12.97
CA GLY A 56 -2.99 9.80 13.65
C GLY A 56 -1.84 10.73 13.25
N ALA A 57 -2.14 11.98 12.89
CA ALA A 57 -1.15 13.00 12.55
C ALA A 57 -0.19 12.60 11.41
N ALA A 58 -0.67 11.75 10.50
CA ALA A 58 0.09 11.10 9.42
C ALA A 58 1.26 10.18 9.86
N GLN A 59 1.44 9.94 11.16
CA GLN A 59 2.57 9.15 11.69
C GLN A 59 2.38 7.64 11.49
N PHE A 60 1.14 7.14 11.64
CA PHE A 60 0.84 5.71 11.55
C PHE A 60 0.36 5.34 10.15
N TYR A 61 1.30 5.17 9.22
CA TYR A 61 1.01 4.90 7.81
C TYR A 61 1.40 3.48 7.38
N CYS A 62 0.53 2.83 6.61
CA CYS A 62 0.85 1.57 5.93
C CYS A 62 1.15 1.83 4.44
N LEU A 63 2.38 1.54 4.02
CA LEU A 63 2.85 1.68 2.63
C LEU A 63 2.04 0.81 1.66
N HIS A 64 1.93 -0.50 1.94
CA HIS A 64 1.32 -1.46 1.02
C HIS A 64 -0.18 -1.19 0.76
N CYS A 65 -0.90 -0.68 1.76
CA CYS A 65 -2.32 -0.40 1.66
C CYS A 65 -2.63 1.09 1.44
N ALA A 66 -1.62 1.95 1.40
CA ALA A 66 -1.72 3.40 1.28
C ALA A 66 -2.79 4.01 2.22
N ARG A 67 -2.75 3.62 3.50
CA ARG A 67 -3.78 3.99 4.49
C ARG A 67 -3.16 4.47 5.79
N TYR A 68 -3.74 5.55 6.32
CA TYR A 68 -3.41 6.12 7.62
C TYR A 68 -4.26 5.51 8.74
N PHE A 69 -3.67 5.37 9.91
CA PHE A 69 -4.27 4.83 11.13
C PHE A 69 -4.16 5.83 12.28
N ILE A 70 -4.95 5.63 13.32
CA ILE A 70 -5.04 6.56 14.45
C ILE A 70 -3.89 6.33 15.45
N ASN A 71 -3.56 5.06 15.73
CA ASN A 71 -2.58 4.64 16.76
C ASN A 71 -1.73 3.46 16.24
N ASP A 72 -0.58 3.21 16.88
CA ASP A 72 0.29 2.05 16.60
C ASP A 72 -0.43 0.70 16.69
N ARG A 73 -1.26 0.49 17.71
CA ARG A 73 -2.01 -0.76 17.89
C ARG A 73 -2.86 -1.09 16.66
N ALA A 74 -3.57 -0.10 16.13
CA ALA A 74 -4.39 -0.26 14.94
C ALA A 74 -3.56 -0.61 13.69
N LEU A 75 -2.35 -0.07 13.58
CA LEU A 75 -1.41 -0.41 12.51
C LEU A 75 -0.91 -1.87 12.66
N THR A 76 -0.57 -2.30 13.88
CA THR A 76 -0.14 -3.68 14.13
C THR A 76 -1.24 -4.71 13.87
N ASP A 77 -2.48 -4.39 14.27
CA ASP A 77 -3.64 -5.23 13.99
C ASP A 77 -3.93 -5.30 12.50
N HIS A 78 -3.78 -4.18 11.78
CA HIS A 78 -3.94 -4.14 10.33
C HIS A 78 -3.03 -5.16 9.62
N PHE A 79 -1.76 -5.29 10.02
CA PHE A 79 -0.84 -6.25 9.40
C PHE A 79 -1.29 -7.71 9.53
N ARG A 80 -2.02 -8.05 10.60
CA ARG A 80 -2.54 -9.40 10.83
C ARG A 80 -3.75 -9.71 9.95
N THR A 81 -4.48 -8.69 9.48
CA THR A 81 -5.72 -8.84 8.72
C THR A 81 -5.50 -9.46 7.34
N LYS A 82 -6.55 -10.13 6.83
CA LYS A 82 -6.57 -10.74 5.49
C LYS A 82 -6.40 -9.72 4.37
N VAL A 83 -6.92 -8.51 4.55
CA VAL A 83 -6.84 -7.43 3.53
C VAL A 83 -5.38 -7.09 3.25
N HIS A 84 -4.59 -6.92 4.31
CA HIS A 84 -3.17 -6.63 4.20
C HIS A 84 -2.41 -7.79 3.52
N LYS A 85 -2.62 -9.02 4.00
CA LYS A 85 -2.00 -10.22 3.42
C LYS A 85 -2.34 -10.43 1.94
N ARG A 86 -3.57 -10.11 1.54
CA ARG A 86 -3.98 -10.14 0.13
C ARG A 86 -3.26 -9.08 -0.71
N ARG A 87 -3.00 -7.89 -0.15
CA ARG A 87 -2.27 -6.82 -0.82
C ARG A 87 -0.80 -7.18 -1.03
N LEU A 88 -0.16 -7.78 -0.03
CA LEU A 88 1.22 -8.30 -0.18
C LEU A 88 1.31 -9.31 -1.32
N LYS A 89 0.41 -10.30 -1.36
CA LYS A 89 0.34 -11.28 -2.46
C LYS A 89 0.12 -10.64 -3.82
N ALA A 90 -0.62 -9.54 -3.91
CA ALA A 90 -0.82 -8.83 -5.18
C ALA A 90 0.45 -8.12 -5.65
N LEU A 91 1.22 -7.55 -4.72
CA LEU A 91 2.47 -6.84 -5.02
C LEU A 91 3.64 -7.80 -5.31
N GLU A 92 3.56 -9.08 -4.88
CA GLU A 92 4.56 -10.10 -5.20
C GLU A 92 4.78 -10.26 -6.71
N GLN A 93 3.73 -10.02 -7.51
CA GLN A 93 3.82 -9.99 -8.96
C GLN A 93 4.35 -8.62 -9.42
N GLN A 94 5.18 -8.59 -10.46
CA GLN A 94 5.51 -7.32 -11.12
C GLN A 94 4.24 -6.62 -11.61
N PRO A 95 4.16 -5.28 -11.50
CA PRO A 95 2.98 -4.54 -11.89
C PRO A 95 2.85 -4.57 -13.42
N TYR A 96 1.60 -4.60 -13.87
CA TYR A 96 1.29 -4.54 -15.29
C TYR A 96 1.72 -3.20 -15.88
N SER A 97 2.37 -3.23 -17.04
CA SER A 97 2.86 -2.01 -17.70
C SER A 97 2.29 -1.85 -19.10
N ILE A 98 2.33 -0.62 -19.63
CA ILE A 98 1.89 -0.33 -21.00
C ILE A 98 2.70 -1.17 -22.01
N ALA A 99 4.02 -1.29 -21.80
CA ALA A 99 4.89 -2.09 -22.63
C ALA A 99 4.52 -3.60 -22.64
N GLU A 100 3.89 -4.11 -21.58
CA GLU A 100 3.36 -5.48 -21.55
C GLU A 100 2.10 -5.60 -22.43
N SER A 101 1.25 -4.56 -22.43
CA SER A 101 0.07 -4.45 -23.29
C SER A 101 0.44 -4.48 -24.77
N GLU A 102 1.44 -3.68 -25.15
CA GLU A 102 1.94 -3.57 -26.52
C GLU A 102 2.53 -4.90 -26.99
N ARG A 103 3.32 -5.56 -26.13
CA ARG A 103 3.85 -6.91 -26.41
C ARG A 103 2.73 -7.92 -26.64
N ALA A 104 1.66 -7.90 -25.85
CA ALA A 104 0.49 -8.75 -26.05
C ALA A 104 -0.24 -8.43 -27.37
N ALA A 105 -0.22 -7.17 -27.79
CA ALA A 105 -0.71 -6.72 -29.10
C ALA A 105 0.28 -6.97 -30.25
N SER A 106 1.20 -7.93 -30.12
CA SER A 106 2.25 -8.31 -31.09
C SER A 106 3.35 -7.28 -31.35
N HIS A 107 3.41 -6.19 -30.57
CA HIS A 107 4.49 -5.21 -30.62
C HIS A 107 5.65 -5.59 -29.67
N GLY A 108 6.24 -6.77 -29.84
CA GLY A 108 7.47 -7.17 -29.14
C GLY A 108 7.55 -8.65 -28.76
N ASN A 109 8.51 -9.00 -27.91
CA ASN A 109 8.73 -10.38 -27.45
C ASN A 109 7.99 -10.69 -26.15
N TRP A 110 7.50 -11.92 -26.03
CA TRP A 110 6.85 -12.41 -24.81
C TRP A 110 7.85 -12.58 -23.67
N VAL A 111 7.47 -12.12 -22.47
CA VAL A 111 8.30 -12.20 -21.25
C VAL A 111 7.43 -12.66 -20.10
N VAL A 112 7.93 -13.61 -19.30
CA VAL A 112 7.26 -14.07 -18.08
C VAL A 112 7.40 -13.01 -16.99
N ALA A 113 6.29 -12.69 -16.32
CA ALA A 113 6.31 -11.76 -15.18
C ALA A 113 7.16 -12.30 -14.02
N GLY A 114 8.07 -11.47 -13.52
CA GLY A 114 8.89 -11.80 -12.35
C GLY A 114 8.07 -11.86 -11.07
N LYS A 115 8.38 -12.83 -10.19
CA LYS A 115 7.83 -12.92 -8.83
C LYS A 115 8.89 -12.49 -7.82
N ARG A 116 8.49 -11.66 -6.85
CA ARG A 116 9.33 -11.13 -5.78
C ARG A 116 8.68 -11.38 -4.43
N LYS A 117 9.47 -11.61 -3.38
CA LYS A 117 8.97 -11.78 -2.01
C LYS A 117 8.90 -10.41 -1.35
N ILE A 118 7.72 -10.00 -0.92
CA ILE A 118 7.51 -8.71 -0.25
C ILE A 118 7.21 -8.95 1.22
N GLN A 119 7.93 -8.25 2.09
CA GLN A 119 7.72 -8.28 3.53
C GLN A 119 7.17 -6.94 4.02
N THR A 120 6.44 -6.98 5.12
CA THR A 120 5.86 -5.80 5.74
C THR A 120 6.93 -4.93 6.37
N ILE A 121 7.10 -3.73 5.85
CA ILE A 121 8.00 -2.72 6.43
C ILE A 121 7.26 -2.07 7.61
N THR A 122 7.80 -2.22 8.82
CA THR A 122 7.28 -1.55 10.02
C THR A 122 8.18 -0.36 10.38
N PRO A 123 7.65 0.75 10.93
CA PRO A 123 8.50 1.87 11.37
C PRO A 123 9.53 1.42 12.42
N VAL A 124 9.20 0.41 13.22
CA VAL A 124 10.11 -0.21 14.20
C VAL A 124 11.22 -1.03 13.54
N SER A 125 10.98 -1.65 12.38
CA SER A 125 12.02 -2.36 11.61
C SER A 125 13.08 -1.43 11.02
N PHE A 126 12.77 -0.14 10.83
CA PHE A 126 13.75 0.86 10.39
C PHE A 126 14.63 1.36 11.54
N LYS A 127 14.14 1.30 12.79
CA LYS A 127 14.91 1.59 14.02
C LYS A 127 15.92 0.49 14.38
N GLY A 128 16.05 -0.55 13.55
CA GLY A 128 17.06 -1.61 13.64
C GLY A 128 18.35 -1.33 12.87
N ARG A 129 18.55 -0.11 12.36
CA ARG A 129 19.90 0.38 12.02
C ARG A 129 20.37 1.25 13.17
N ASN A 130 21.36 0.72 13.88
CA ASN A 130 22.01 1.36 15.00
C ASN A 130 22.63 2.67 14.48
N ILE A 131 22.00 3.80 14.76
CA ILE A 131 22.52 5.14 14.47
C ILE A 131 23.97 5.27 15.00
N TYR A 132 24.29 4.58 16.11
CA TYR A 132 25.63 4.48 16.69
C TYR A 132 26.67 3.70 15.87
N GLN A 133 26.28 2.79 14.96
CA GLN A 133 27.24 2.10 14.09
C GLN A 133 27.68 3.00 12.94
N GLU A 134 26.75 3.73 12.31
CA GLU A 134 27.05 4.63 11.17
C GLU A 134 28.02 5.77 11.56
N PHE A 135 27.90 6.32 12.78
CA PHE A 135 28.87 7.33 13.28
C PHE A 135 30.24 6.73 13.61
N LYS A 136 30.31 5.49 14.09
CA LYS A 136 31.60 4.82 14.40
C LYS A 136 32.39 4.50 13.14
N ASP A 137 31.73 3.99 12.11
CA ASP A 137 32.36 3.63 10.83
C ASP A 137 32.87 4.89 10.10
N ALA A 138 32.16 6.02 10.20
CA ALA A 138 32.59 7.31 9.64
C ALA A 138 33.80 7.92 10.38
N THR A 139 33.89 7.76 11.70
CA THR A 139 35.05 8.23 12.47
C THR A 139 36.28 7.32 12.34
N ALA A 140 36.09 6.01 12.14
CA ALA A 140 37.20 5.07 11.94
C ALA A 140 37.98 5.34 10.65
N MET A 141 37.31 5.82 9.59
CA MET A 141 37.97 6.21 8.33
C MET A 141 38.80 7.52 8.41
N GLN A 142 38.65 8.33 9.47
CA GLN A 142 39.39 9.59 9.63
C GLN A 142 40.71 9.44 10.42
N VAL A 143 40.97 8.27 11.00
CA VAL A 143 42.15 8.04 11.88
C VAL A 143 43.27 7.25 11.16
N GLU A 144 42.99 6.66 9.99
CA GLU A 144 43.97 5.89 9.19
C GLU A 144 44.55 6.66 7.98
N ALA A 145 44.41 7.99 7.97
CA ALA A 145 44.98 8.87 6.94
C ALA A 145 46.05 9.82 7.53
#